data_AF-A0A833WGB0-F1
#
_entry.id   AF-A0A833WGB0-F1
#
_cell.length_a   1.000
_cell.length_b   1.000
_cell.length_c   1.000
_cell.angle_alpha   90.00
_cell.angle_beta   90.00
_cell.angle_gamma   90.00
#
_symmetry.space_group_name_H-M   'P 1'
#
loop_
_entity.id
_entity.type
_entity.pdbx_description
1 polymer ?
#
loop_
_entity_poly.entity_id
_entity_poly.type
_entity_poly.pdbx_seq_one_letter_code
_entity_poly.pdbx_strand_id
1 'polypeptide(L)'
;MEHENDGDVSHPPKSKKHKGKHDKPKPWDEDPNIDHWKIDKFDASWNESGLLEVSSFSTLFPQYREKYLQEVWPNVKSALKEYGISGELNLVEGSMTVSTTRKTRDPYIIIKARDLIKLLSRSVPVHQAIKILDDEIQCDIIKIANLVRNKERFVKRRQHLVGPNSSTLKALEILTGCYILVQGNTVAAMGSFKGLKQVRRIVEDCILNKMHPVYHIKVLMMKKELEKDPALAQENWDRFLPKFKKKNVKQKKVKTKEKKPYTPFPPPQQPSKIDEQLASGEFFMSQKKKSAKKWREKQEQQAQKTAENKRKREAAFVPPEELRDREAKSEDNNKDVAAMAMSLKKKAEEFGKQKLSENINAEAYIAATGETSRKKSKRSV
;
A
#
# COMPACT_ATOMS: atom_id res chain seq x y z
N MET A 1 33.52 22.06 25.67
CA MET A 1 33.53 20.75 26.35
C MET A 1 33.61 19.72 25.25
N GLU A 2 34.84 19.35 24.95
CA GLU A 2 35.22 18.44 23.87
C GLU A 2 34.76 17.03 24.26
N HIS A 3 34.04 16.36 23.37
CA HIS A 3 33.78 14.94 23.51
C HIS A 3 34.93 14.21 22.83
N GLU A 4 35.89 13.79 23.65
CA GLU A 4 36.97 12.91 23.25
C GLU A 4 36.44 11.54 22.84
N ASN A 5 37.16 11.01 21.87
CA ASN A 5 36.89 9.84 21.07
C ASN A 5 37.58 8.64 21.75
N ASP A 6 36.86 7.87 22.56
CA ASP A 6 37.41 6.65 23.14
C ASP A 6 37.51 5.56 22.07
N GLY A 7 38.75 5.29 21.68
CA GLY A 7 39.13 4.21 20.79
C GLY A 7 38.81 2.84 21.39
N ASP A 8 38.24 1.99 20.56
CA ASP A 8 38.03 0.57 20.83
C ASP A 8 39.39 -0.13 20.93
N VAL A 9 39.90 -0.26 22.16
CA VAL A 9 41.13 -0.99 22.47
C VAL A 9 40.84 -2.49 22.34
N SER A 10 41.26 -3.06 21.21
CA SER A 10 41.25 -4.50 20.96
C SER A 10 42.08 -5.22 22.02
N HIS A 11 41.38 -5.87 22.96
CA HIS A 11 42.03 -6.73 23.93
C HIS A 11 42.54 -7.99 23.21
N PRO A 12 43.78 -8.44 23.44
CA PRO A 12 44.26 -9.71 22.90
C PRO A 12 43.38 -10.86 23.44
N PRO A 13 43.11 -11.90 22.64
CA PRO A 13 42.25 -13.00 23.06
C PRO A 13 42.84 -13.67 24.31
N LYS A 14 42.11 -13.61 25.43
CA LYS A 14 42.48 -14.31 26.67
C LYS A 14 42.59 -15.81 26.36
N SER A 15 43.76 -16.39 26.56
CA SER A 15 43.99 -17.84 26.43
C SER A 15 43.00 -18.60 27.33
N LYS A 16 42.12 -19.41 26.73
CA LYS A 16 41.16 -20.23 27.49
C LYS A 16 41.93 -21.18 28.41
N LYS A 17 41.80 -21.01 29.73
CA LYS A 17 42.37 -21.95 30.71
C LYS A 17 41.54 -23.24 30.68
N HIS A 18 42.07 -24.24 30.02
CA HIS A 18 41.51 -25.59 29.96
C HIS A 18 41.63 -26.28 31.32
N LYS A 19 40.48 -26.53 31.99
CA LYS A 19 40.42 -27.16 33.31
C LYS A 19 39.86 -28.57 33.17
N GLY A 20 40.71 -29.53 32.83
CA GLY A 20 40.36 -30.94 32.82
C GLY A 20 41.42 -31.77 32.10
N LYS A 21 41.58 -33.04 32.49
CA LYS A 21 42.51 -33.97 31.81
C LYS A 21 42.14 -34.18 30.32
N HIS A 22 40.89 -33.93 29.95
CA HIS A 22 40.33 -34.06 28.59
C HIS A 22 40.18 -32.72 27.84
N ASP A 23 40.42 -31.59 28.50
CA ASP A 23 40.33 -30.26 27.89
C ASP A 23 41.67 -29.80 27.30
N LYS A 24 42.65 -30.69 27.11
CA LYS A 24 43.91 -30.32 26.47
C LYS A 24 43.63 -29.98 24.98
N PRO A 25 44.26 -28.92 24.42
CA PRO A 25 44.16 -28.66 22.99
C PRO A 25 44.65 -29.91 22.27
N LYS A 26 43.80 -30.45 21.41
CA LYS A 26 44.16 -31.63 20.65
C LYS A 26 45.20 -31.19 19.60
N PRO A 27 46.27 -31.96 19.38
CA PRO A 27 47.32 -31.58 18.44
C PRO A 27 46.80 -31.22 17.04
N TRP A 28 45.70 -31.85 16.61
CA TRP A 28 45.05 -31.66 15.32
C TRP A 28 44.03 -30.51 15.27
N ASP A 29 43.74 -29.85 16.40
CA ASP A 29 42.85 -28.67 16.45
C ASP A 29 43.61 -27.36 16.15
N GLU A 30 44.94 -27.34 16.34
CA GLU A 30 45.77 -26.13 16.19
C GLU A 30 46.70 -26.17 14.97
N ASP A 31 46.71 -27.25 14.18
CA ASP A 31 47.53 -27.37 12.97
C ASP A 31 47.09 -26.34 11.90
N PRO A 32 47.89 -25.29 11.59
CA PRO A 32 47.51 -24.25 10.64
C PRO A 32 47.38 -24.75 9.19
N ASN A 33 47.83 -25.98 8.95
CA ASN A 33 47.88 -26.61 7.63
C ASN A 33 46.63 -27.49 7.34
N ILE A 34 45.78 -27.74 8.34
CA ILE A 34 44.55 -28.51 8.19
C ILE A 34 43.39 -27.53 8.02
N ASP A 35 42.87 -27.41 6.80
CA ASP A 35 41.64 -26.68 6.55
C ASP A 35 40.43 -27.54 6.93
N HIS A 36 39.94 -27.40 8.17
CA HIS A 36 38.78 -28.14 8.68
C HIS A 36 37.48 -27.89 7.88
N TRP A 37 37.46 -26.90 6.99
CA TRP A 37 36.29 -26.55 6.18
C TRP A 37 36.39 -27.03 4.73
N LYS A 38 37.50 -27.66 4.36
CA LYS A 38 37.67 -28.27 3.03
C LYS A 38 36.74 -29.47 2.90
N ILE A 39 35.96 -29.50 1.82
CA ILE A 39 35.08 -30.61 1.50
C ILE A 39 35.86 -31.57 0.61
N ASP A 40 36.30 -32.69 1.18
CA ASP A 40 36.93 -33.75 0.41
C ASP A 40 35.86 -34.60 -0.29
N LYS A 41 36.12 -34.95 -1.55
CA LYS A 41 35.22 -35.83 -2.31
C LYS A 41 35.22 -37.21 -1.70
N PHE A 42 34.04 -37.81 -1.61
CA PHE A 42 33.90 -39.18 -1.11
C PHE A 42 34.68 -40.16 -2.00
N ASP A 43 35.52 -40.98 -1.38
CA ASP A 43 36.17 -42.11 -2.06
C ASP A 43 35.41 -43.41 -1.79
N ALA A 44 35.14 -44.15 -2.86
CA ALA A 44 34.46 -45.44 -2.83
C ALA A 44 35.24 -46.51 -2.06
N SER A 45 36.53 -46.29 -1.76
CA SER A 45 37.34 -47.16 -0.90
C SER A 45 36.95 -47.07 0.58
N TRP A 46 36.34 -45.97 1.02
CA TRP A 46 36.01 -45.76 2.44
C TRP A 46 34.84 -46.62 2.92
N ASN A 47 34.03 -47.15 2.00
CA ASN A 47 32.94 -48.07 2.30
C ASN A 47 32.83 -49.17 1.25
N GLU A 48 33.75 -50.15 1.32
CA GLU A 48 33.78 -51.28 0.38
C GLU A 48 32.58 -52.23 0.55
N SER A 49 32.11 -52.40 1.78
CA SER A 49 30.96 -53.27 2.10
C SER A 49 29.61 -52.73 1.61
N GLY A 50 29.54 -51.42 1.30
CA GLY A 50 28.30 -50.74 0.92
C GLY A 50 27.32 -50.59 2.08
N LEU A 51 26.07 -50.24 1.77
CA LEU A 51 24.99 -50.09 2.74
C LEU A 51 24.21 -51.41 2.91
N LEU A 52 23.95 -51.79 4.16
CA LEU A 52 23.14 -52.96 4.51
C LEU A 52 21.64 -52.69 4.37
N GLU A 53 21.21 -51.52 4.84
CA GLU A 53 19.82 -51.10 4.90
C GLU A 53 19.42 -50.24 3.69
N VAL A 54 18.13 -50.28 3.36
CA VAL A 54 17.56 -49.50 2.26
C VAL A 54 16.94 -48.22 2.80
N SER A 55 17.48 -47.08 2.36
CA SER A 55 16.87 -45.77 2.55
C SER A 55 16.08 -45.39 1.31
N SER A 56 14.82 -45.00 1.47
CA SER A 56 13.95 -44.61 0.35
C SER A 56 13.32 -43.25 0.62
N PHE A 57 13.32 -42.38 -0.39
CA PHE A 57 12.65 -41.09 -0.35
C PHE A 57 11.73 -40.94 -1.56
N SER A 58 10.53 -40.45 -1.33
CA SER A 58 9.57 -40.15 -2.40
C SER A 58 9.16 -38.68 -2.37
N THR A 59 8.90 -38.10 -3.55
CA THR A 59 8.38 -36.74 -3.71
C THR A 59 7.31 -36.72 -4.77
N LEU A 60 6.15 -36.15 -4.43
CA LEU A 60 5.05 -35.91 -5.36
C LEU A 60 5.38 -34.77 -6.32
N PHE A 61 4.97 -34.89 -7.57
CA PHE A 61 5.08 -33.83 -8.57
C PHE A 61 3.71 -33.43 -9.13
N PRO A 62 3.54 -32.18 -9.59
CA PRO A 62 2.29 -31.74 -10.21
C PRO A 62 2.04 -32.39 -11.56
N GLN A 63 0.77 -32.66 -11.89
CA GLN A 63 0.35 -33.33 -13.13
C GLN A 63 0.90 -32.68 -14.41
N TYR A 64 0.98 -31.35 -14.49
CA TYR A 64 1.53 -30.67 -15.67
C TYR A 64 3.01 -30.97 -15.95
N ARG A 65 3.74 -31.53 -14.97
CA ARG A 65 5.17 -31.83 -15.07
C ARG A 65 5.44 -33.26 -15.59
N GLU A 66 4.40 -34.10 -15.63
CA GLU A 66 4.47 -35.52 -15.98
C GLU A 66 5.12 -35.77 -17.33
N LYS A 67 4.63 -35.12 -18.40
CA LYS A 67 5.15 -35.31 -19.77
C LYS A 67 6.66 -35.03 -19.85
N TYR A 68 7.10 -33.93 -19.25
CA TYR A 68 8.52 -33.60 -19.22
C TYR A 68 9.33 -34.63 -18.43
N LEU A 69 8.83 -35.05 -17.26
CA LEU A 69 9.53 -36.03 -16.43
C LEU A 69 9.65 -37.37 -17.15
N GLN A 70 8.62 -37.81 -17.86
CA GLN A 70 8.66 -39.04 -18.64
C GLN A 70 9.76 -39.00 -19.73
N GLU A 71 9.89 -37.89 -20.45
CA GLU A 71 10.89 -37.72 -21.51
C GLU A 71 12.32 -37.70 -20.96
N VAL A 72 12.55 -37.05 -19.81
CA VAL A 72 13.90 -36.84 -19.25
C VAL A 72 14.33 -37.89 -18.22
N TRP A 73 13.40 -38.75 -17.75
CA TRP A 73 13.66 -39.74 -16.71
C TRP A 73 14.85 -40.68 -17.01
N PRO A 74 15.07 -41.12 -18.27
CA PRO A 74 16.24 -41.93 -18.60
C PRO A 74 17.57 -41.24 -18.24
N ASN A 75 17.67 -39.92 -18.43
CA ASN A 75 18.87 -39.16 -18.08
C ASN A 75 19.08 -39.11 -16.55
N VAL A 76 17.98 -38.97 -15.79
CA VAL A 76 18.03 -38.98 -14.32
C VAL A 76 18.46 -40.36 -13.81
N LYS A 77 17.91 -41.43 -14.37
CA LYS A 77 18.32 -42.81 -14.05
C LYS A 77 19.79 -43.06 -14.36
N SER A 78 20.29 -42.56 -15.50
CA SER A 78 21.70 -42.69 -15.85
C SER A 78 22.60 -42.02 -14.82
N ALA A 79 22.29 -40.78 -14.44
CA ALA A 79 23.06 -40.03 -13.45
C ALA A 79 23.03 -40.70 -12.05
N LEU A 80 21.87 -41.19 -11.60
CA LEU A 80 21.75 -41.87 -10.31
C LEU A 80 22.44 -43.24 -10.27
N LYS A 81 22.51 -43.93 -11.41
CA LYS A 81 23.15 -45.25 -11.54
C LYS A 81 24.66 -45.19 -11.29
N GLU A 82 25.32 -44.08 -11.64
CA GLU A 82 26.75 -43.86 -11.37
C GLU A 82 27.07 -43.92 -9.87
N TYR A 83 26.13 -43.46 -9.02
CA TYR A 83 26.24 -43.50 -7.57
C TYR A 83 25.60 -44.75 -6.93
N GLY A 84 25.13 -45.70 -7.74
CA GLY A 84 24.47 -46.91 -7.27
C GLY A 84 23.09 -46.67 -6.64
N ILE A 85 22.38 -45.59 -7.02
CA ILE A 85 21.04 -45.27 -6.51
C ILE A 85 19.97 -45.72 -7.51
N SER A 86 18.90 -46.30 -7.00
CA SER A 86 17.70 -46.65 -7.77
C SER A 86 16.76 -45.45 -7.88
N GLY A 87 16.20 -45.21 -9.07
CA GLY A 87 15.23 -44.15 -9.33
C GLY A 87 14.00 -44.67 -10.08
N GLU A 88 12.83 -44.52 -9.47
CA GLU A 88 11.53 -44.94 -10.02
C GLU A 88 10.59 -43.74 -10.23
N LEU A 89 9.85 -43.76 -11.34
CA LEU A 89 8.85 -42.75 -11.68
C LEU A 89 7.49 -43.44 -11.74
N ASN A 90 6.59 -43.07 -10.84
CA ASN A 90 5.22 -43.55 -10.81
C ASN A 90 4.30 -42.48 -11.40
N LEU A 91 3.76 -42.76 -12.60
CA LEU A 91 2.84 -41.86 -13.29
C LEU A 91 1.41 -41.92 -12.72
N VAL A 92 1.00 -43.04 -12.12
CA VAL A 92 -0.34 -43.22 -11.56
C VAL A 92 -0.49 -42.41 -10.28
N GLU A 93 0.50 -42.49 -9.38
CA GLU A 93 0.52 -41.70 -8.15
C GLU A 93 1.05 -40.27 -8.36
N GLY A 94 1.75 -40.02 -9.47
CA GLY A 94 2.46 -38.76 -9.70
C GLY A 94 3.63 -38.57 -8.73
N SER A 95 4.38 -39.63 -8.45
CA SER A 95 5.48 -39.66 -7.48
C SER A 95 6.82 -40.05 -8.12
N MET A 96 7.91 -39.45 -7.64
CA MET A 96 9.28 -39.86 -7.94
C MET A 96 9.89 -40.44 -6.68
N THR A 97 10.47 -41.63 -6.78
CA THR A 97 11.07 -42.34 -5.65
C THR A 97 12.54 -42.64 -5.94
N VAL A 98 13.39 -42.39 -4.96
CA VAL A 98 14.81 -42.76 -4.99
C VAL A 98 15.13 -43.66 -3.81
N SER A 99 15.89 -44.73 -4.05
CA SER A 99 16.25 -45.70 -3.03
C SER A 99 17.71 -46.12 -3.11
N THR A 100 18.34 -46.33 -1.96
CA THR A 100 19.69 -46.90 -1.90
C THR A 100 19.66 -48.36 -2.32
N THR A 101 20.78 -48.85 -2.86
CA THR A 101 20.96 -50.25 -3.23
C THR A 101 22.17 -50.81 -2.50
N ARG A 102 22.36 -52.14 -2.57
CA ARG A 102 23.57 -52.80 -2.06
C ARG A 102 24.87 -52.30 -2.71
N LYS A 103 24.77 -51.58 -3.84
CA LYS A 103 25.92 -50.99 -4.55
C LYS A 103 26.21 -49.54 -4.14
N THR A 104 25.33 -48.92 -3.35
CA THR A 104 25.55 -47.56 -2.85
C THR A 104 26.67 -47.59 -1.81
N ARG A 105 27.76 -46.86 -2.07
CA ARG A 105 28.91 -46.77 -1.16
C ARG A 105 28.88 -45.50 -0.32
N ASP A 106 28.54 -44.37 -0.93
CA ASP A 106 28.37 -43.09 -0.23
C ASP A 106 27.08 -43.12 0.62
N PRO A 107 27.15 -42.94 1.94
CA PRO A 107 25.95 -42.85 2.78
C PRO A 107 25.15 -41.55 2.59
N TYR A 108 25.79 -40.45 2.17
CA TYR A 108 25.15 -39.13 2.08
C TYR A 108 24.50 -38.85 0.73
N ILE A 109 24.91 -39.54 -0.35
CA ILE A 109 24.38 -39.31 -1.70
C ILE A 109 22.86 -39.48 -1.80
N ILE A 110 22.24 -40.30 -0.95
CA ILE A 110 20.78 -40.47 -0.93
C ILE A 110 20.05 -39.16 -0.57
N ILE A 111 20.68 -38.31 0.26
CA ILE A 111 20.16 -37.00 0.64
C ILE A 111 20.23 -36.04 -0.56
N LYS A 112 21.30 -36.11 -1.35
CA LYS A 112 21.44 -35.36 -2.61
C LYS A 112 20.44 -35.84 -3.67
N ALA A 113 20.22 -37.15 -3.79
CA ALA A 113 19.23 -37.72 -4.70
C ALA A 113 17.79 -37.33 -4.32
N ARG A 114 17.48 -37.27 -3.01
CA ARG A 114 16.22 -36.70 -2.51
C ARG A 114 16.06 -35.24 -2.92
N ASP A 115 17.13 -34.47 -2.84
CA ASP A 115 17.09 -33.05 -3.20
C ASP A 115 16.98 -32.85 -4.72
N LEU A 116 17.56 -33.74 -5.53
CA LEU A 116 17.35 -33.82 -6.98
C LEU A 116 15.87 -33.99 -7.35
N ILE A 117 15.18 -35.00 -6.80
CA ILE A 117 13.76 -35.22 -7.10
C ILE A 117 12.88 -34.06 -6.60
N LYS A 118 13.25 -33.42 -5.48
CA LYS A 118 12.57 -32.20 -5.01
C LYS A 118 12.76 -31.04 -5.99
N LEU A 119 13.95 -30.84 -6.56
CA LEU A 119 14.20 -29.80 -7.56
C LEU A 119 13.40 -30.05 -8.84
N LEU A 120 13.35 -31.31 -9.31
CA LEU A 120 12.55 -31.71 -10.46
C LEU A 120 11.05 -31.45 -10.26
N SER A 121 10.54 -31.69 -9.04
CA SER A 121 9.15 -31.36 -8.66
C SER A 121 8.85 -29.85 -8.71
N ARG A 122 9.88 -29.01 -8.56
CA ARG A 122 9.82 -27.54 -8.65
C ARG A 122 10.23 -27.02 -10.03
N SER A 123 10.04 -27.84 -11.06
CA SER A 123 10.29 -27.55 -12.47
C SER A 123 11.70 -27.03 -12.81
N VAL A 124 12.71 -27.35 -12.01
CA VAL A 124 14.10 -27.10 -12.40
C VAL A 124 14.45 -27.98 -13.60
N PRO A 125 15.14 -27.46 -14.64
CA PRO A 125 15.60 -28.26 -15.76
C PRO A 125 16.59 -29.35 -15.33
N VAL A 126 16.49 -30.54 -15.93
CA VAL A 126 17.27 -31.73 -15.54
C VAL A 126 18.78 -31.50 -15.58
N HIS A 127 19.29 -30.89 -16.65
CA HIS A 127 20.73 -30.61 -16.78
C HIS A 127 21.27 -29.71 -15.66
N GLN A 128 20.43 -28.81 -15.13
CA GLN A 128 20.79 -27.97 -14.00
C GLN A 128 20.60 -28.70 -12.68
N ALA A 129 19.55 -29.51 -12.56
CA ALA A 129 19.23 -30.28 -11.36
C ALA A 129 20.29 -31.35 -11.04
N ILE A 130 20.82 -32.05 -12.06
CA ILE A 130 21.83 -33.12 -11.88
C ILE A 130 23.09 -32.62 -11.16
N LYS A 131 23.45 -31.35 -11.34
CA LYS A 131 24.59 -30.72 -10.64
C LYS A 131 24.46 -30.74 -9.11
N ILE A 132 23.29 -31.03 -8.55
CA ILE A 132 23.12 -31.19 -7.10
C ILE A 132 23.84 -32.41 -6.55
N LEU A 133 24.16 -33.39 -7.39
CA LEU A 133 24.89 -34.59 -6.99
C LEU A 133 26.35 -34.26 -6.63
N ASP A 134 26.88 -33.13 -7.10
CA ASP A 134 28.19 -32.63 -6.68
C ASP A 134 28.15 -32.09 -5.24
N ASP A 135 29.20 -32.31 -4.46
CA ASP A 135 29.25 -31.95 -3.04
C ASP A 135 29.21 -30.43 -2.80
N GLU A 136 29.87 -29.65 -3.66
CA GLU A 136 29.96 -28.19 -3.56
C GLU A 136 28.61 -27.49 -3.76
N ILE A 137 27.68 -28.13 -4.46
CA ILE A 137 26.39 -27.56 -4.81
C ILE A 137 25.34 -28.04 -3.83
N GLN A 138 24.57 -27.09 -3.31
CA GLN A 138 23.43 -27.36 -2.44
C GLN A 138 22.18 -26.73 -3.02
N CYS A 139 21.02 -27.12 -2.49
CA CYS A 139 19.74 -26.55 -2.90
C CYS A 139 19.00 -25.95 -1.72
N ASP A 140 18.17 -24.96 -2.01
CA ASP A 140 17.25 -24.39 -1.04
C ASP A 140 15.88 -24.11 -1.68
N ILE A 141 14.82 -24.57 -1.03
CA ILE A 141 13.43 -24.37 -1.46
C ILE A 141 12.75 -23.41 -0.50
N ILE A 142 12.70 -22.14 -0.90
CA ILE A 142 12.18 -21.04 -0.08
C ILE A 142 10.67 -20.94 -0.29
N LYS A 143 9.89 -21.14 0.77
CA LYS A 143 8.43 -21.00 0.76
C LYS A 143 8.04 -19.52 0.91
N ILE A 144 7.39 -18.96 -0.10
CA ILE A 144 6.98 -17.53 -0.12
C ILE A 144 5.47 -17.31 0.04
N ALA A 145 4.65 -18.37 -0.06
CA ALA A 145 3.18 -18.27 0.04
C ALA A 145 2.68 -17.55 1.29
N ASN A 146 3.18 -17.92 2.47
CA ASN A 146 2.61 -17.47 3.74
C ASN A 146 3.13 -16.10 4.20
N LEU A 147 4.00 -15.46 3.42
CA LEU A 147 4.61 -14.18 3.79
C LEU A 147 3.68 -12.99 3.53
N VAL A 148 2.69 -13.12 2.64
CA VAL A 148 1.78 -12.03 2.25
C VAL A 148 0.33 -12.53 2.20
N ARG A 149 -0.57 -11.89 2.95
CA ARG A 149 -2.00 -12.25 2.98
C ARG A 149 -2.75 -11.93 1.68
N ASN A 150 -2.44 -10.79 1.05
CA ASN A 150 -3.15 -10.33 -0.14
C ASN A 150 -2.54 -10.92 -1.42
N LYS A 151 -3.34 -11.66 -2.20
CA LYS A 151 -2.91 -12.33 -3.44
C LYS A 151 -2.32 -11.36 -4.48
N GLU A 152 -2.98 -10.23 -4.75
CA GLU A 152 -2.48 -9.24 -5.72
C GLU A 152 -1.12 -8.66 -5.33
N ARG A 153 -0.97 -8.37 -4.02
CA ARG A 153 0.28 -7.84 -3.48
C ARG A 153 1.39 -8.89 -3.55
N PHE A 154 1.07 -10.15 -3.31
CA PHE A 154 1.99 -11.27 -3.47
C PHE A 154 2.48 -11.39 -4.91
N VAL A 155 1.57 -11.35 -5.91
CA VAL A 155 1.95 -11.43 -7.32
C VAL A 155 2.83 -10.25 -7.74
N LYS A 156 2.49 -9.02 -7.33
CA LYS A 156 3.33 -7.83 -7.62
C LYS A 156 4.73 -7.94 -7.00
N ARG A 157 4.84 -8.34 -5.72
CA ARG A 157 6.14 -8.49 -5.05
C ARG A 157 6.97 -9.64 -5.61
N ARG A 158 6.33 -10.76 -5.96
CA ARG A 158 6.99 -11.86 -6.68
C ARG A 158 7.50 -11.40 -8.04
N GLN A 159 6.73 -10.59 -8.76
CA GLN A 159 7.15 -10.00 -10.02
C GLN A 159 8.35 -9.06 -9.84
N HIS A 160 8.42 -8.31 -8.74
CA HIS A 160 9.60 -7.47 -8.45
C HIS A 160 10.88 -8.29 -8.24
N LEU A 161 10.77 -9.50 -7.68
CA LEU A 161 11.91 -10.41 -7.53
C LEU A 161 12.43 -10.91 -8.89
N VAL A 162 11.54 -11.19 -9.84
CA VAL A 162 11.90 -11.56 -11.21
C VAL A 162 12.47 -10.35 -11.97
N GLY A 163 11.82 -9.20 -11.81
CA GLY A 163 12.13 -7.97 -12.52
C GLY A 163 11.60 -7.94 -13.96
N PRO A 164 11.77 -6.80 -14.67
CA PRO A 164 11.45 -6.70 -16.10
C PRO A 164 12.42 -7.59 -16.90
N ASN A 165 11.90 -8.36 -17.85
CA ASN A 165 12.66 -9.31 -18.68
C ASN A 165 13.60 -10.24 -17.88
N SER A 166 13.21 -10.60 -16.66
CA SER A 166 14.02 -11.42 -15.74
C SER A 166 15.41 -10.84 -15.40
N SER A 167 15.63 -9.53 -15.62
CA SER A 167 16.92 -8.86 -15.41
C SER A 167 17.38 -8.89 -13.95
N THR A 168 16.45 -8.68 -13.00
CA THR A 168 16.75 -8.70 -11.56
C THR A 168 17.14 -10.10 -11.10
N LEU A 169 16.42 -11.11 -11.57
CA LEU A 169 16.74 -12.51 -11.30
C LEU A 169 18.10 -12.89 -11.89
N LYS A 170 18.37 -12.53 -13.15
CA LYS A 170 19.66 -12.83 -13.78
C LYS A 170 20.83 -12.15 -13.09
N ALA A 171 20.66 -10.90 -12.65
CA ALA A 171 21.67 -10.19 -11.86
C ALA A 171 21.94 -10.89 -10.52
N LEU A 172 20.90 -11.36 -9.83
CA LEU A 172 21.07 -12.13 -8.60
C LEU A 172 21.82 -13.45 -8.85
N GLU A 173 21.51 -14.16 -9.93
CA GLU A 173 22.23 -15.40 -10.28
C GLU A 173 23.73 -15.18 -10.47
N ILE A 174 24.10 -14.13 -11.23
CA ILE A 174 25.51 -13.80 -11.51
C ILE A 174 26.23 -13.35 -10.22
N LEU A 175 25.55 -12.56 -9.38
CA LEU A 175 26.16 -12.05 -8.15
C LEU A 175 26.35 -13.14 -7.10
N THR A 176 25.37 -14.01 -6.89
CA THR A 176 25.46 -15.05 -5.85
C THR A 176 26.09 -16.35 -6.36
N GLY A 177 26.28 -16.51 -7.67
CA GLY A 177 26.73 -17.77 -8.28
C GLY A 177 25.70 -18.89 -8.10
N CYS A 178 24.43 -18.53 -7.92
CA CYS A 178 23.34 -19.48 -7.74
C CYS A 178 22.45 -19.51 -8.99
N TYR A 179 21.85 -20.66 -9.25
CA TYR A 179 20.69 -20.77 -10.15
C TYR A 179 19.42 -20.51 -9.35
N ILE A 180 18.53 -19.65 -9.83
CA ILE A 180 17.31 -19.25 -9.09
C ILE A 180 16.10 -19.43 -10.00
N LEU A 181 15.12 -20.20 -9.55
CA LEU A 181 13.86 -20.40 -10.26
C LEU A 181 12.69 -19.97 -9.37
N VAL A 182 11.96 -18.96 -9.83
CA VAL A 182 10.77 -18.44 -9.15
C VAL A 182 9.53 -19.08 -9.77
N GLN A 183 8.86 -19.97 -9.04
CA GLN A 183 7.65 -20.64 -9.53
C GLN A 183 6.54 -20.69 -8.48
N GLY A 184 5.39 -20.15 -8.86
CA GLY A 184 4.18 -20.20 -8.05
C GLY A 184 4.40 -19.57 -6.67
N ASN A 185 4.43 -20.43 -5.66
CA ASN A 185 4.48 -20.10 -4.23
C ASN A 185 5.84 -20.40 -3.58
N THR A 186 6.82 -20.82 -4.37
CA THR A 186 8.16 -21.20 -3.92
C THR A 186 9.23 -20.60 -4.82
N VAL A 187 10.40 -20.35 -4.26
CA VAL A 187 11.61 -20.01 -5.00
C VAL A 187 12.60 -21.14 -4.76
N ALA A 188 12.99 -21.84 -5.82
CA ALA A 188 14.04 -22.84 -5.78
C ALA A 188 15.38 -22.16 -6.09
N ALA A 189 16.40 -22.43 -5.29
CA ALA A 189 17.75 -21.93 -5.51
C ALA A 189 18.75 -23.09 -5.45
N MET A 190 19.80 -23.05 -6.26
CA MET A 190 20.90 -24.02 -6.27
C MET A 190 22.24 -23.29 -6.32
N GLY A 191 23.22 -23.70 -5.53
CA GLY A 191 24.56 -23.12 -5.55
C GLY A 191 25.32 -23.34 -4.24
N SER A 192 26.33 -22.52 -3.99
CA SER A 192 27.12 -22.60 -2.75
C SER A 192 26.31 -22.17 -1.52
N PHE A 193 26.67 -22.69 -0.35
CA PHE A 193 25.98 -22.37 0.91
C PHE A 193 25.97 -20.86 1.23
N LYS A 194 27.09 -20.17 0.97
CA LYS A 194 27.19 -18.71 1.13
C LYS A 194 26.20 -17.97 0.22
N GLY A 195 26.11 -18.37 -1.04
CA GLY A 195 25.17 -17.81 -2.01
C GLY A 195 23.71 -18.07 -1.62
N LEU A 196 23.37 -19.31 -1.23
CA LEU A 196 22.01 -19.67 -0.81
C LEU A 196 21.53 -18.85 0.40
N LYS A 197 22.38 -18.62 1.40
CA LYS A 197 22.05 -17.78 2.55
C LYS A 197 21.75 -16.33 2.15
N GLN A 198 22.50 -15.80 1.19
CA GLN A 198 22.24 -14.46 0.63
C GLN A 198 20.92 -14.43 -0.13
N VAL A 199 20.69 -15.39 -1.03
CA VAL A 199 19.46 -15.50 -1.82
C VAL A 199 18.24 -15.61 -0.91
N ARG A 200 18.26 -16.49 0.09
CA ARG A 200 17.18 -16.63 1.09
C ARG A 200 16.81 -15.30 1.73
N ARG A 201 17.82 -14.56 2.24
CA ARG A 201 17.59 -13.25 2.85
C ARG A 201 16.95 -12.26 1.88
N ILE A 202 17.44 -12.21 0.63
CA ILE A 202 16.94 -11.30 -0.41
C ILE A 202 15.49 -11.63 -0.78
N VAL A 203 15.17 -12.92 -0.95
CA VAL A 203 13.82 -13.39 -1.27
C VAL A 203 12.85 -13.04 -0.15
N GLU A 204 13.21 -13.34 1.10
CA GLU A 204 12.37 -13.02 2.27
C GLU A 204 12.17 -11.51 2.45
N ASP A 205 13.23 -10.71 2.34
CA ASP A 205 13.17 -9.25 2.49
C ASP A 205 12.35 -8.59 1.37
N CYS A 206 12.45 -9.10 0.14
CA CYS A 206 11.66 -8.66 -1.02
C CYS A 206 10.17 -8.93 -0.82
N ILE A 207 9.81 -10.16 -0.44
CA ILE A 207 8.40 -10.55 -0.27
C ILE A 207 7.76 -9.87 0.95
N LEU A 208 8.50 -9.67 2.04
CA LEU A 208 8.04 -8.93 3.22
C LEU A 208 8.02 -7.41 3.00
N ASN A 209 8.59 -6.91 1.90
CA ASN A 209 8.72 -5.49 1.58
C ASN A 209 9.48 -4.71 2.67
N LYS A 210 10.56 -5.33 3.15
CA LYS A 210 11.57 -4.66 3.97
C LYS A 210 12.49 -3.83 3.07
N MET A 211 12.92 -4.42 1.95
CA MET A 211 13.82 -3.80 0.97
C MET A 211 13.47 -4.30 -0.44
N HIS A 212 13.64 -3.45 -1.45
CA HIS A 212 13.46 -3.85 -2.85
C HIS A 212 14.72 -4.60 -3.35
N PRO A 213 14.60 -5.67 -4.18
CA PRO A 213 15.72 -6.51 -4.61
C PRO A 213 16.85 -5.73 -5.29
N VAL A 214 16.54 -4.65 -6.01
CA VAL A 214 17.53 -3.74 -6.62
C VAL A 214 18.53 -3.17 -5.59
N TYR A 215 18.08 -2.84 -4.38
CA TYR A 215 19.02 -2.37 -3.35
C TYR A 215 19.91 -3.50 -2.83
N HIS A 216 19.38 -4.73 -2.72
CA HIS A 216 20.20 -5.89 -2.38
C HIS A 216 21.25 -6.17 -3.46
N ILE A 217 20.88 -6.04 -4.74
CA ILE A 217 21.81 -6.14 -5.87
C ILE A 217 22.93 -5.10 -5.72
N LYS A 218 22.60 -3.83 -5.46
CA LYS A 218 23.61 -2.77 -5.26
C LYS A 218 24.53 -3.07 -4.05
N VAL A 219 23.95 -3.55 -2.95
CA VAL A 219 24.73 -3.98 -1.78
C VAL A 219 25.66 -5.14 -2.13
N LEU A 220 25.19 -6.15 -2.87
CA LEU A 220 26.01 -7.29 -3.28
C LEU A 220 27.11 -6.89 -4.26
N MET A 221 26.83 -5.97 -5.20
CA MET A 221 27.83 -5.45 -6.12
C MET A 221 28.98 -4.78 -5.37
N MET A 222 28.67 -3.85 -4.45
CA MET A 222 29.72 -3.19 -3.67
C MET A 222 30.44 -4.16 -2.72
N LYS A 223 29.75 -5.17 -2.16
CA LYS A 223 30.43 -6.23 -1.39
C LYS A 223 31.43 -7.00 -2.25
N LYS A 224 31.07 -7.36 -3.48
CA LYS A 224 31.98 -8.04 -4.42
C LYS A 224 33.13 -7.15 -4.87
N GLU A 225 32.94 -5.84 -4.94
CA GLU A 225 34.04 -4.90 -5.22
C GLU A 225 34.98 -4.80 -4.02
N LEU A 226 34.45 -4.64 -2.80
CA LEU A 226 35.24 -4.57 -1.57
C LEU A 226 35.97 -5.89 -1.25
N GLU A 227 35.40 -7.04 -1.61
CA GLU A 227 36.04 -8.35 -1.43
C GLU A 227 37.30 -8.53 -2.28
N LYS A 228 37.45 -7.78 -3.38
CA LYS A 228 38.66 -7.82 -4.22
C LYS A 228 39.84 -7.10 -3.56
N ASP A 229 39.59 -6.17 -2.65
CA ASP A 229 40.63 -5.38 -2.00
C ASP A 229 41.15 -6.14 -0.75
N PRO A 230 42.39 -6.66 -0.77
CA PRO A 230 42.90 -7.49 0.33
C PRO A 230 43.07 -6.69 1.63
N ALA A 231 43.28 -5.37 1.53
CA ALA A 231 43.47 -4.49 2.69
C ALA A 231 42.21 -4.38 3.57
N LEU A 232 41.02 -4.45 2.99
CA LEU A 232 39.75 -4.27 3.71
C LEU A 232 39.11 -5.60 4.13
N ALA A 233 39.73 -6.75 3.84
CA ALA A 233 39.12 -8.07 4.05
C ALA A 233 38.75 -8.37 5.52
N GLN A 234 39.50 -7.81 6.47
CA GLN A 234 39.28 -8.03 7.92
C GLN A 234 38.45 -6.91 8.58
N GLU A 235 38.15 -5.82 7.86
CA GLU A 235 37.41 -4.69 8.41
C GLU A 235 35.89 -4.84 8.23
N ASN A 236 35.11 -4.16 9.08
CA ASN A 236 33.66 -4.12 8.91
C ASN A 236 33.24 -3.18 7.76
N TRP A 237 32.59 -3.74 6.74
CA TRP A 237 32.15 -2.99 5.55
C TRP A 237 30.88 -2.15 5.71
N ASP A 238 30.20 -2.18 6.87
CA ASP A 238 28.91 -1.49 7.07
C ASP A 238 28.95 0.04 6.85
N ARG A 239 30.15 0.64 6.90
CA ARG A 239 30.37 2.06 6.57
C ARG A 239 30.18 2.34 5.08
N PHE A 240 30.62 1.43 4.22
CA PHE A 240 30.58 1.57 2.76
C PHE A 240 29.23 1.15 2.18
N LEU A 241 28.45 0.34 2.90
CA LEU A 241 27.18 -0.17 2.40
C LEU A 241 26.06 0.89 2.43
N PRO A 242 25.21 0.97 1.39
CA PRO A 242 24.13 1.95 1.34
C PRO A 242 23.04 1.52 2.34
N LYS A 243 22.79 2.35 3.34
CA LYS A 243 21.76 2.08 4.34
C LYS A 243 20.40 2.51 3.80
N PHE A 244 19.52 1.54 3.53
CA PHE A 244 18.14 1.83 3.16
C PHE A 244 17.37 2.33 4.39
N LYS A 245 17.00 3.62 4.39
CA LYS A 245 16.11 4.18 5.41
C LYS A 245 14.68 4.19 4.86
N LYS A 246 13.80 3.39 5.45
CA LYS A 246 12.37 3.43 5.12
C LYS A 246 11.80 4.78 5.55
N LYS A 247 11.55 5.67 4.58
CA LYS A 247 10.86 6.94 4.81
C LYS A 247 9.37 6.64 5.07
N ASN A 248 9.02 6.36 6.32
CA ASN A 248 7.62 6.39 6.76
C ASN A 248 7.19 7.86 6.90
N VAL A 249 7.02 8.55 5.77
CA VAL A 249 6.47 9.91 5.77
C VAL A 249 5.05 9.81 6.33
N LYS A 250 4.85 10.39 7.52
CA LYS A 250 3.53 10.43 8.16
C LYS A 250 2.62 11.24 7.23
N GLN A 251 1.71 10.56 6.55
CA GLN A 251 0.64 11.25 5.81
C GLN A 251 -0.16 12.09 6.80
N LYS A 252 -0.58 13.28 6.36
CA LYS A 252 -1.40 14.20 7.16
C LYS A 252 -2.60 13.42 7.67
N LYS A 253 -2.71 13.27 8.99
CA LYS A 253 -3.84 12.58 9.61
C LYS A 253 -5.10 13.36 9.25
N VAL A 254 -5.90 12.82 8.34
CA VAL A 254 -7.27 13.32 8.13
C VAL A 254 -7.97 13.14 9.46
N LYS A 255 -8.54 14.22 10.02
CA LYS A 255 -9.35 14.16 11.25
C LYS A 255 -10.42 13.09 11.02
N THR A 256 -10.23 11.93 11.66
CA THR A 256 -11.06 10.77 11.41
C THR A 256 -12.35 11.03 12.19
N LYS A 257 -13.45 11.26 11.48
CA LYS A 257 -14.77 11.31 12.12
C LYS A 257 -14.95 10.00 12.89
N GLU A 258 -15.37 10.08 14.15
CA GLU A 258 -15.63 8.89 14.96
C GLU A 258 -16.56 7.94 14.20
N LYS A 259 -16.16 6.66 14.11
CA LYS A 259 -16.97 5.66 13.40
C LYS A 259 -18.23 5.44 14.23
N LYS A 260 -19.41 5.53 13.58
CA LYS A 260 -20.68 5.19 14.22
C LYS A 260 -20.62 3.75 14.77
N PRO A 261 -21.18 3.46 15.95
CA PRO A 261 -21.21 2.12 16.51
C PRO A 261 -21.90 1.16 15.54
N TYR A 262 -21.40 -0.07 15.45
CA TYR A 262 -21.99 -1.10 14.60
C TYR A 262 -23.38 -1.46 15.11
N THR A 263 -24.39 -1.17 14.31
CA THR A 263 -25.76 -1.66 14.50
C THR A 263 -25.99 -2.81 13.52
N PRO A 264 -26.45 -3.99 13.99
CA PRO A 264 -26.79 -5.10 13.10
C PRO A 264 -28.04 -4.82 12.27
N PHE A 265 -28.87 -3.86 12.70
CA PHE A 265 -30.06 -3.44 11.97
C PHE A 265 -29.71 -2.34 10.95
N PRO A 266 -30.13 -2.49 9.69
CA PRO A 266 -29.99 -1.43 8.70
C PRO A 266 -30.84 -0.21 9.11
N PRO A 267 -30.42 1.02 8.77
CA PRO A 267 -31.29 2.18 8.96
C PRO A 267 -32.56 2.04 8.10
N PRO A 268 -33.69 2.66 8.50
CA PRO A 268 -34.90 2.66 7.68
C PRO A 268 -34.59 3.29 6.32
N GLN A 269 -35.17 2.72 5.26
CA GLN A 269 -35.08 3.29 3.92
C GLN A 269 -35.74 4.67 3.93
N GLN A 270 -35.17 5.63 3.19
CA GLN A 270 -35.83 6.92 3.02
C GLN A 270 -37.16 6.70 2.28
N PRO A 271 -38.29 7.21 2.80
CA PRO A 271 -39.58 7.05 2.15
C PRO A 271 -39.53 7.66 0.74
N SER A 272 -40.24 7.06 -0.21
CA SER A 272 -40.38 7.67 -1.53
C SER A 272 -41.23 8.94 -1.42
N LYS A 273 -41.14 9.83 -2.42
CA LYS A 273 -42.05 11.00 -2.51
C LYS A 273 -43.53 10.58 -2.49
N ILE A 274 -43.84 9.37 -2.97
CA ILE A 274 -45.19 8.81 -2.94
C ILE A 274 -45.56 8.46 -1.50
N ASP A 275 -44.66 7.81 -0.76
CA ASP A 275 -44.87 7.47 0.65
C ASP A 275 -44.99 8.71 1.54
N GLU A 276 -44.20 9.75 1.28
CA GLU A 276 -44.34 11.05 1.95
C GLU A 276 -45.71 11.70 1.65
N GLN A 277 -46.19 11.61 0.41
CA GLN A 277 -47.50 12.11 0.01
C GLN A 277 -48.65 11.27 0.60
N LEU A 278 -48.47 9.95 0.72
CA LEU A 278 -49.43 9.04 1.35
C LEU A 278 -49.51 9.31 2.86
N ALA A 279 -48.36 9.49 3.53
CA ALA A 279 -48.28 9.81 4.95
C ALA A 279 -48.83 11.21 5.30
N SER A 280 -48.60 12.21 4.45
CA SER A 280 -49.17 13.56 4.62
C SER A 280 -50.66 13.67 4.25
N GLY A 281 -51.24 12.61 3.66
CA GLY A 281 -52.61 12.61 3.14
C GLY A 281 -52.81 13.48 1.90
N GLU A 282 -51.76 14.16 1.44
CA GLU A 282 -51.81 14.98 0.23
C GLU A 282 -52.01 14.14 -1.02
N PHE A 283 -51.58 12.87 -1.03
CA PHE A 283 -51.76 11.98 -2.16
C PHE A 283 -53.24 11.85 -2.57
N PHE A 284 -54.13 11.77 -1.58
CA PHE A 284 -55.58 11.59 -1.79
C PHE A 284 -56.31 12.89 -2.16
N MET A 285 -55.66 14.06 -2.03
CA MET A 285 -56.29 15.36 -2.32
C MET A 285 -56.23 15.69 -3.82
N SER A 286 -57.40 15.99 -4.41
CA SER A 286 -57.49 16.48 -5.79
C SER A 286 -56.71 17.80 -5.98
N GLN A 287 -56.15 18.03 -7.16
CA GLN A 287 -55.36 19.23 -7.48
C GLN A 287 -56.12 20.54 -7.19
N LYS A 288 -57.44 20.55 -7.40
CA LYS A 288 -58.31 21.70 -7.06
C LYS A 288 -58.35 22.01 -5.56
N LYS A 289 -58.38 20.96 -4.72
CA LYS A 289 -58.35 21.12 -3.25
C LYS A 289 -56.96 21.56 -2.78
N LYS A 290 -55.90 21.05 -3.41
CA LYS A 290 -54.51 21.47 -3.14
C LYS A 290 -54.28 22.95 -3.47
N SER A 291 -54.77 23.43 -4.61
CA SER A 291 -54.64 24.84 -5.00
C SER A 291 -55.45 25.76 -4.08
N ALA A 292 -56.67 25.37 -3.70
CA ALA A 292 -57.48 26.12 -2.74
C ALA A 292 -56.82 26.25 -1.36
N LYS A 293 -56.21 25.15 -0.85
CA LYS A 293 -55.45 25.17 0.41
C LYS A 293 -54.24 26.11 0.33
N LYS A 294 -53.46 26.04 -0.77
CA LYS A 294 -52.33 26.96 -1.02
C LYS A 294 -52.76 28.42 -1.14
N TRP A 295 -53.93 28.69 -1.69
CA TRP A 295 -54.47 30.06 -1.80
C TRP A 295 -54.87 30.62 -0.42
N ARG A 296 -55.53 29.80 0.41
CA ARG A 296 -55.87 30.17 1.80
C ARG A 296 -54.62 30.46 2.62
N GLU A 297 -53.60 29.60 2.52
CA GLU A 297 -52.33 29.80 3.21
C GLU A 297 -51.63 31.10 2.78
N LYS A 298 -51.65 31.44 1.48
CA LYS A 298 -51.12 32.72 0.99
C LYS A 298 -51.89 33.93 1.54
N GLN A 299 -53.22 33.85 1.60
CA GLN A 299 -54.07 34.90 2.18
C GLN A 299 -53.76 35.11 3.66
N GLU A 300 -53.61 34.02 4.42
CA GLU A 300 -53.23 34.07 5.83
C GLU A 300 -51.84 34.67 6.03
N GLN A 301 -50.84 34.28 5.24
CA GLN A 301 -49.51 34.88 5.28
C GLN A 301 -49.52 36.38 4.92
N GLN A 302 -50.35 36.76 3.95
CA GLN A 302 -50.49 38.17 3.55
C GLN A 302 -51.17 38.98 4.67
N ALA A 303 -52.19 38.44 5.32
CA ALA A 303 -52.83 39.05 6.48
C ALA A 303 -51.86 39.20 7.65
N GLN A 304 -51.04 38.18 7.94
CA GLN A 304 -50.00 38.23 8.97
C GLN A 304 -48.96 39.32 8.68
N LYS A 305 -48.42 39.38 7.45
CA LYS A 305 -47.45 40.43 7.06
C LYS A 305 -48.06 41.82 7.12
N THR A 306 -49.34 41.96 6.74
CA THR A 306 -50.05 43.23 6.81
C THR A 306 -50.24 43.66 8.27
N ALA A 307 -50.60 42.73 9.15
CA ALA A 307 -50.69 42.97 10.59
C ALA A 307 -49.32 43.30 11.21
N GLU A 308 -48.25 42.61 10.81
CA GLU A 308 -46.88 42.91 11.27
C GLU A 308 -46.42 44.29 10.80
N ASN A 309 -46.66 44.65 9.53
CA ASN A 309 -46.33 45.96 8.99
C ASN A 309 -47.15 47.06 9.66
N LYS A 310 -48.43 46.80 9.95
CA LYS A 310 -49.29 47.72 10.72
C LYS A 310 -48.74 47.93 12.13
N ARG A 311 -48.37 46.85 12.84
CA ARG A 311 -47.72 46.91 14.16
C ARG A 311 -46.40 47.68 14.12
N LYS A 312 -45.56 47.47 13.11
CA LYS A 312 -44.30 48.21 12.91
C LYS A 312 -44.55 49.70 12.65
N ARG A 313 -45.58 50.03 11.85
CA ARG A 313 -45.95 51.41 11.54
C ARG A 313 -46.53 52.13 12.76
N GLU A 314 -47.37 51.46 13.54
CA GLU A 314 -47.91 51.97 14.81
C GLU A 314 -46.80 52.19 15.84
N ALA A 315 -45.86 51.24 15.96
CA ALA A 315 -44.70 51.38 16.84
C ALA A 315 -43.79 52.55 16.44
N ALA A 316 -43.65 52.85 15.15
CA ALA A 316 -42.86 53.99 14.67
C ALA A 316 -43.55 55.35 14.88
N PHE A 317 -44.87 55.38 15.12
CA PHE A 317 -45.65 56.60 15.32
C PHE A 317 -45.81 56.97 16.80
N VAL A 318 -45.42 56.07 17.71
CA VAL A 318 -45.27 56.38 19.13
C VAL A 318 -43.91 57.07 19.30
N PRO A 319 -43.86 58.35 19.71
CA PRO A 319 -42.61 59.04 19.97
C PRO A 319 -41.77 58.24 20.97
N PRO A 320 -40.45 58.05 20.74
CA PRO A 320 -39.56 57.49 21.74
C PRO A 320 -39.66 58.32 23.03
N GLU A 321 -39.76 57.64 24.18
CA GLU A 321 -39.84 58.32 25.46
C GLU A 321 -38.48 58.97 25.79
N GLU A 322 -38.38 60.29 25.72
CA GLU A 322 -37.14 61.05 25.96
C GLU A 322 -36.91 61.30 27.47
N LEU A 323 -35.67 61.03 27.92
CA LEU A 323 -35.16 61.45 29.23
C LEU A 323 -34.70 62.92 29.13
N ARG A 324 -35.24 63.80 29.98
CA ARG A 324 -34.97 65.26 29.95
C ARG A 324 -33.69 65.63 30.70
N ASP A 325 -32.75 66.31 30.04
CA ASP A 325 -31.64 67.07 30.64
C ASP A 325 -31.68 68.57 30.27
N ARG A 326 -31.21 69.43 31.18
CA ARG A 326 -31.49 70.88 31.31
C ARG A 326 -30.47 71.82 30.62
N GLU A 327 -30.98 73.02 30.24
CA GLU A 327 -30.31 74.35 30.09
C GLU A 327 -29.35 74.57 28.89
N ALA A 328 -29.16 75.75 28.24
CA ALA A 328 -29.42 77.16 28.56
C ALA A 328 -29.61 78.06 27.28
N LYS A 329 -30.09 79.29 27.49
CA LYS A 329 -30.48 80.34 26.52
C LYS A 329 -29.32 81.15 25.91
N SER A 330 -29.53 81.71 24.72
CA SER A 330 -29.06 83.06 24.36
C SER A 330 -30.00 83.72 23.33
N GLU A 331 -30.63 84.83 23.74
CA GLU A 331 -31.43 85.74 22.92
C GLU A 331 -30.51 86.65 22.10
N ASP A 332 -30.85 86.86 20.81
CA ASP A 332 -31.04 88.16 20.15
C ASP A 332 -30.77 88.03 18.62
N ASN A 333 -31.83 87.78 17.84
CA ASN A 333 -31.81 87.78 16.35
C ASN A 333 -33.24 87.96 15.79
N ASN A 334 -34.09 88.73 16.47
CA ASN A 334 -35.53 88.73 16.20
C ASN A 334 -36.01 89.85 15.25
N LYS A 335 -35.12 90.49 14.49
CA LYS A 335 -35.49 91.56 13.53
C LYS A 335 -35.32 91.18 12.05
N ASP A 336 -34.55 90.15 11.71
CA ASP A 336 -34.34 89.74 10.31
C ASP A 336 -35.29 88.62 9.81
N VAL A 337 -35.81 87.78 10.71
CA VAL A 337 -36.69 86.65 10.34
C VAL A 337 -38.10 87.13 9.95
N ALA A 338 -38.58 88.23 10.53
CA ALA A 338 -39.91 88.79 10.24
C ALA A 338 -40.00 89.38 8.81
N ALA A 339 -38.92 89.97 8.29
CA ALA A 339 -38.84 90.46 6.91
C ALA A 339 -38.75 89.30 5.89
N MET A 340 -38.09 88.19 6.26
CA MET A 340 -37.97 86.99 5.42
C MET A 340 -39.27 86.16 5.38
N ALA A 341 -40.04 86.12 6.47
CA ALA A 341 -41.34 85.46 6.53
C ALA A 341 -42.39 86.14 5.62
N MET A 342 -42.38 87.48 5.55
CA MET A 342 -43.31 88.22 4.67
C MET A 342 -42.98 88.06 3.18
N SER A 343 -41.71 87.88 2.81
CA SER A 343 -41.31 87.64 1.41
C SER A 343 -41.61 86.21 0.94
N LEU A 344 -41.48 85.21 1.83
CA LEU A 344 -41.88 83.82 1.55
C LEU A 344 -43.40 83.66 1.44
N LYS A 345 -44.19 84.38 2.25
CA LYS A 345 -45.65 84.34 2.18
C LYS A 345 -46.19 84.93 0.87
N LYS A 346 -45.58 86.02 0.37
CA LYS A 346 -45.88 86.55 -0.98
C LYS A 346 -45.53 85.58 -2.11
N LYS A 347 -44.39 84.86 -2.01
CA LYS A 347 -44.02 83.81 -2.98
C LYS A 347 -44.94 82.59 -2.96
N ALA A 348 -45.48 82.22 -1.80
CA ALA A 348 -46.41 81.10 -1.67
C ALA A 348 -47.79 81.40 -2.30
N GLU A 349 -48.26 82.65 -2.21
CA GLU A 349 -49.51 83.08 -2.84
C GLU A 349 -49.40 83.19 -4.38
N GLU A 350 -48.21 83.48 -4.92
CA GLU A 350 -47.94 83.42 -6.37
C GLU A 350 -47.91 81.97 -6.90
N PHE A 351 -47.29 81.03 -6.16
CA PHE A 351 -47.27 79.60 -6.52
C PHE A 351 -48.66 78.93 -6.45
N GLY A 352 -49.53 79.38 -5.53
CA GLY A 352 -50.91 78.89 -5.43
C GLY A 352 -51.77 79.23 -6.65
N LYS A 353 -51.48 80.33 -7.36
CA LYS A 353 -52.22 80.76 -8.56
C LYS A 353 -51.75 80.04 -9.83
N GLN A 354 -50.52 79.51 -9.88
CA GLN A 354 -50.02 78.71 -11.02
C GLN A 354 -50.49 77.24 -11.00
N LYS A 355 -50.88 76.69 -9.85
CA LYS A 355 -51.31 75.28 -9.73
C LYS A 355 -52.78 75.01 -10.11
N LEU A 356 -53.58 76.05 -10.35
CA LEU A 356 -54.98 75.93 -10.76
C LEU A 356 -55.15 75.74 -12.30
N SER A 357 -54.07 75.78 -13.09
CA SER A 357 -54.12 75.65 -14.56
C SER A 357 -53.54 74.34 -15.13
N GLU A 358 -53.16 73.36 -14.32
CA GLU A 358 -52.70 72.04 -14.82
C GLU A 358 -53.55 70.91 -14.24
N ASN A 359 -54.69 70.65 -14.88
CA ASN A 359 -55.52 69.49 -14.61
C ASN A 359 -55.04 68.35 -15.54
N ILE A 360 -54.15 67.47 -15.04
CA ILE A 360 -53.60 66.35 -15.80
C ILE A 360 -54.52 65.12 -15.63
N ASN A 361 -55.06 64.62 -16.74
CA ASN A 361 -56.00 63.51 -16.81
C ASN A 361 -55.29 62.14 -16.69
N ALA A 362 -55.72 61.29 -15.75
CA ALA A 362 -55.05 60.03 -15.38
C ALA A 362 -55.34 58.85 -16.33
N GLU A 363 -56.24 59.00 -17.31
CA GLU A 363 -56.66 57.92 -18.21
C GLU A 363 -55.69 57.66 -19.39
N ALA A 364 -54.68 58.52 -19.61
CA ALA A 364 -53.69 58.36 -20.68
C ALA A 364 -52.56 57.35 -20.37
N TYR A 365 -52.45 56.83 -19.15
CA TYR A 365 -51.32 55.97 -18.73
C TYR A 365 -51.63 54.45 -18.74
N ILE A 366 -52.88 54.05 -19.00
CA ILE A 366 -53.30 52.63 -18.88
C ILE A 366 -53.27 51.88 -20.23
N ALA A 367 -53.16 52.55 -21.37
CA ALA A 367 -53.22 51.91 -22.69
C ALA A 367 -51.84 51.79 -23.38
N ALA A 368 -50.88 51.06 -22.79
CA ALA A 368 -49.67 50.64 -23.50
C ALA A 368 -48.98 49.42 -22.85
N THR A 369 -49.59 48.24 -22.93
CA THR A 369 -48.82 46.99 -22.87
C THR A 369 -49.34 46.00 -23.92
N GLY A 370 -48.51 45.76 -24.94
CA GLY A 370 -48.70 44.66 -25.88
C GLY A 370 -47.66 44.67 -26.98
N GLU A 371 -46.54 43.96 -26.80
CA GLU A 371 -46.21 42.80 -27.64
C GLU A 371 -44.85 42.16 -27.27
N THR A 372 -44.78 40.89 -27.64
CA THR A 372 -43.91 39.81 -27.18
C THR A 372 -42.47 39.85 -27.70
N SER A 373 -41.49 39.40 -26.89
CA SER A 373 -40.20 38.91 -27.41
C SER A 373 -40.00 37.42 -27.11
N ARG A 374 -39.80 36.64 -28.19
CA ARG A 374 -39.52 35.20 -28.19
C ARG A 374 -38.03 34.91 -28.00
N LYS A 375 -37.76 33.69 -27.53
CA LYS A 375 -36.47 33.08 -27.12
C LYS A 375 -35.55 32.60 -28.27
N LYS A 376 -34.24 32.57 -27.94
CA LYS A 376 -33.11 31.67 -28.38
C LYS A 376 -32.51 31.93 -29.78
N SER A 377 -31.17 31.96 -29.96
CA SER A 377 -30.25 30.81 -29.77
C SER A 377 -28.78 31.20 -29.52
N LYS A 378 -28.05 30.27 -28.86
CA LYS A 378 -26.59 30.24 -28.70
C LYS A 378 -25.96 29.66 -29.98
N ARG A 379 -24.84 30.23 -30.43
CA ARG A 379 -23.93 29.62 -31.41
C ARG A 379 -22.54 29.47 -30.79
N SER A 380 -22.01 28.27 -30.94
CA SER A 380 -20.65 27.81 -30.67
C SER A 380 -19.62 28.53 -31.54
N VAL A 381 -18.48 28.91 -30.94
CA VAL A 381 -17.11 28.52 -31.36
C VAL A 381 -16.26 28.45 -30.09
#